data_AF-A0A6A6M316-F1
#
_entry.id   AF-A0A6A6M316-F1
#
_cell.length_a   1.000
_cell.length_b   1.000
_cell.length_c   1.000
_cell.angle_alpha   90.00
_cell.angle_beta   90.00
_cell.angle_gamma   90.00
#
_symmetry.space_group_name_H-M   'P 1'
#
loop_
_entity.id
_entity.type
_entity.pdbx_description
1 polymer ?
#
loop_
_entity_poly.entity_id
_entity_poly.type
_entity_poly.pdbx_seq_one_letter_code
_entity_poly.pdbx_strand_id
1 'polypeptide(L)'
;MVTRTVDLRSDTVTKPTEAMRAAMANAEVDDDVLGYDPSASRLETEMAKILGKEAALYVPSGTMGNLISVLVHCDIRGSEVILGHNSHIHIYENGGISTLGGVHPRTVQNNKDGTMDVDLIEAAIRDPRGGLVYPTTRLICLENSQANCGGRCLSVDYTDRVAELAKKHGLKLHIDGARIFNAAVALGVPVHRLVQAADSVLVCRSKGLGAPVGSVIAGSKSFIAKARILRKTLGGGMRQVGILCAASLVAIQENVGKLEDDHKKAKTLAEGLHQIKGLRVDVAAVETNIMYLEIEEGSKFTAENLCKSLEQHGILVMLAGPCRIRIVLHHQISASDVQYTLSCFQDPDKDSRKTLILSISSVYMDLASSSANPTFSSPIMGGSITPSRTSTTSTTPNATSSPSSTPSRYENQKRRDWNTFCQYLRNHRPPLSLPMCSGAHVLEFLTYLDQFGKTKVHTQTCPFFGLPNPPAPCPCPLRQAWGSLDALIGRLRAAYEEHGGRPEGNPFGARTVRIYLREVRDFQAKARGVSYEKKRKRPKPKATSTPQAAHHHLIQARARELKYEQGEACIEAI
;
A
#
# COMPACT_ATOMS: atom_id res chain seq x y z
N MET A 1 -15.94 4.02 -27.22
CA MET A 1 -16.05 5.23 -26.39
C MET A 1 -14.97 5.17 -25.32
N VAL A 2 -14.11 6.18 -25.23
CA VAL A 2 -13.14 6.27 -24.13
C VAL A 2 -13.91 6.69 -22.88
N THR A 3 -14.00 5.81 -21.89
CA THR A 3 -14.63 6.14 -20.61
C THR A 3 -13.80 7.21 -19.89
N ARG A 4 -14.42 8.36 -19.59
CA ARG A 4 -13.78 9.42 -18.79
C ARG A 4 -13.29 8.83 -17.47
N THR A 5 -12.02 9.00 -17.16
CA THR A 5 -11.42 8.49 -15.91
C THR A 5 -10.84 9.65 -15.12
N VAL A 6 -11.28 9.83 -13.88
CA VAL A 6 -10.79 10.83 -12.93
C VAL A 6 -10.15 10.08 -11.76
N ASP A 7 -8.82 10.12 -11.68
CA ASP A 7 -8.07 9.36 -10.67
C ASP A 7 -7.68 10.23 -9.48
N LEU A 8 -8.49 10.19 -8.43
CA LEU A 8 -8.33 10.96 -7.20
C LEU A 8 -7.72 10.12 -6.06
N ARG A 9 -7.17 8.94 -6.36
CA ARG A 9 -6.61 8.05 -5.33
C ARG A 9 -5.37 8.65 -4.67
N SER A 10 -4.53 9.30 -5.47
CA SER A 10 -3.22 9.82 -5.07
C SER A 10 -2.64 10.68 -6.18
N ASP A 11 -1.86 11.69 -5.84
CA ASP A 11 -1.03 12.44 -6.79
C ASP A 11 0.16 11.62 -7.35
N THR A 12 0.36 10.38 -6.89
CA THR A 12 1.33 9.44 -7.48
C THR A 12 0.89 8.85 -8.82
N VAL A 13 -0.38 9.04 -9.21
CA VAL A 13 -0.92 8.50 -10.48
C VAL A 13 -0.63 9.39 -11.68
N THR A 14 -0.01 10.56 -11.45
CA THR A 14 0.38 11.50 -12.49
C THR A 14 1.26 10.83 -13.55
N LYS A 15 1.02 11.17 -14.81
CA LYS A 15 1.80 10.69 -15.95
C LYS A 15 2.69 11.81 -16.50
N PRO A 16 3.86 11.49 -17.07
CA PRO A 16 4.72 12.50 -17.70
C PRO A 16 3.99 13.31 -18.77
N THR A 17 4.19 14.63 -18.75
CA THR A 17 3.76 15.56 -19.80
C THR A 17 4.53 15.28 -21.10
N GLU A 18 4.07 15.85 -22.21
CA GLU A 18 4.78 15.70 -23.49
C GLU A 18 6.19 16.32 -23.43
N ALA A 19 6.34 17.46 -22.76
CA ALA A 19 7.66 18.06 -22.53
C ALA A 19 8.57 17.15 -21.71
N MET A 20 8.05 16.48 -20.67
CA MET A 20 8.83 15.48 -19.93
C MET A 20 9.22 14.29 -20.81
N ARG A 21 8.31 13.80 -21.67
CA ARG A 21 8.59 12.69 -22.61
C ARG A 21 9.70 13.08 -23.58
N ALA A 22 9.62 14.26 -24.17
CA ALA A 22 10.64 14.81 -25.05
C ALA A 22 11.98 15.00 -24.32
N ALA A 23 11.97 15.49 -23.07
CA ALA A 23 13.19 15.64 -22.28
C ALA A 23 13.85 14.29 -21.95
N MET A 24 13.06 13.25 -21.64
CA MET A 24 13.59 11.89 -21.46
C MET A 24 14.21 11.36 -22.76
N ALA A 25 13.56 11.55 -23.90
CA ALA A 25 14.02 11.07 -25.19
C ALA A 25 15.34 11.73 -25.63
N ASN A 26 15.54 13.00 -25.27
CA ASN A 26 16.72 13.80 -25.62
C ASN A 26 17.75 13.91 -24.49
N ALA A 27 17.63 13.12 -23.42
CA ALA A 27 18.50 13.25 -22.26
C ALA A 27 19.96 12.88 -22.61
N GLU A 28 20.89 13.77 -22.26
CA GLU A 28 22.32 13.43 -22.21
C GLU A 28 22.57 12.53 -21.01
N VAL A 29 23.17 11.36 -21.23
CA VAL A 29 23.33 10.32 -20.22
C VAL A 29 24.74 9.75 -20.23
N ASP A 30 25.16 9.28 -19.07
CA ASP A 30 26.39 8.51 -18.90
C ASP A 30 26.26 7.62 -17.63
N ASP A 31 27.31 6.91 -17.24
CA ASP A 31 27.29 6.04 -16.07
C ASP A 31 27.43 6.83 -14.74
N ASP A 32 26.31 7.03 -14.06
CA ASP A 32 26.25 7.71 -12.73
C ASP A 32 27.10 7.03 -11.65
N VAL A 33 27.42 5.73 -11.77
CA VAL A 33 28.29 5.04 -10.81
C VAL A 33 29.77 5.28 -11.08
N LEU A 34 30.17 5.47 -12.35
CA LEU A 34 31.56 5.80 -12.70
C LEU A 34 31.91 7.27 -12.45
N GLY A 35 30.90 8.10 -12.19
CA GLY A 35 31.09 9.36 -11.47
C GLY A 35 30.19 10.50 -11.91
N TYR A 36 29.67 10.47 -13.14
CA TYR A 36 28.98 11.64 -13.69
C TYR A 36 27.99 11.26 -14.80
N ASP A 37 26.69 11.34 -14.52
CA ASP A 37 25.66 11.46 -15.56
C ASP A 37 25.31 12.96 -15.70
N PRO A 38 25.41 13.58 -16.90
CA PRO A 38 25.21 15.02 -17.08
C PRO A 38 23.82 15.51 -16.64
N SER A 39 22.77 14.77 -17.00
CA SER A 39 21.40 15.15 -16.66
C SER A 39 21.11 14.96 -15.17
N ALA A 40 21.70 13.93 -14.55
CA ALA A 40 21.64 13.75 -13.10
C ALA A 40 22.34 14.89 -12.35
N SER A 41 23.53 15.28 -12.79
CA SER A 41 24.30 16.37 -12.18
C SER A 41 23.57 17.70 -12.26
N ARG A 42 22.97 18.03 -13.41
CA ARG A 42 22.12 19.23 -13.57
C ARG A 42 20.98 19.24 -12.55
N LEU A 43 20.25 18.13 -12.43
CA LEU A 43 19.15 18.02 -11.48
C LEU A 43 19.62 18.16 -10.03
N GLU A 44 20.69 17.47 -9.64
CA GLU A 44 21.23 17.52 -8.28
C GLU A 44 21.69 18.95 -7.92
N THR A 45 22.33 19.64 -8.86
CA THR A 45 22.78 21.03 -8.71
C THR A 45 21.60 22.00 -8.55
N GLU A 46 20.61 21.92 -9.44
CA GLU A 46 19.42 22.78 -9.36
C GLU A 46 18.60 22.52 -8.09
N MET A 47 18.45 21.26 -7.68
CA MET A 47 17.73 20.95 -6.45
C MET A 47 18.46 21.42 -5.19
N ALA A 48 19.79 21.32 -5.14
CA ALA A 48 20.58 21.88 -4.04
C ALA A 48 20.34 23.40 -3.93
N LYS A 49 20.38 24.11 -5.07
CA LYS A 49 20.11 25.55 -5.15
C LYS A 49 18.68 25.91 -4.71
N ILE A 50 17.66 25.24 -5.26
CA ILE A 50 16.24 25.48 -4.93
C ILE A 50 15.96 25.27 -3.45
N LEU A 51 16.59 24.26 -2.83
CA LEU A 51 16.39 23.93 -1.42
C LEU A 51 17.32 24.70 -0.47
N GLY A 52 18.25 25.50 -0.99
CA GLY A 52 19.23 26.22 -0.18
C GLY A 52 20.16 25.28 0.61
N LYS A 53 20.56 24.15 0.00
CA LYS A 53 21.47 23.15 0.59
C LYS A 53 22.75 23.06 -0.23
N GLU A 54 23.81 22.53 0.37
CA GLU A 54 25.14 22.49 -0.26
C GLU A 54 25.22 21.48 -1.41
N ALA A 55 24.49 20.37 -1.31
CA ALA A 55 24.47 19.29 -2.28
C ALA A 55 23.14 18.54 -2.24
N ALA A 56 22.87 17.83 -3.33
CA ALA A 56 21.71 16.95 -3.44
C ALA A 56 22.07 15.63 -4.14
N LEU A 57 21.20 14.64 -4.01
CA LEU A 57 21.36 13.30 -4.58
C LEU A 57 20.03 12.76 -5.09
N TYR A 58 19.98 12.32 -6.34
CA TYR A 58 18.85 11.58 -6.88
C TYR A 58 18.71 10.22 -6.18
N VAL A 59 17.49 9.84 -5.84
CA VAL A 59 17.13 8.48 -5.37
C VAL A 59 15.90 7.94 -6.13
N PRO A 60 15.78 6.61 -6.33
CA PRO A 60 14.66 6.00 -7.07
C PRO A 60 13.28 6.21 -6.44
N SER A 61 13.19 6.43 -5.12
CA SER A 61 11.92 6.62 -4.42
C SER A 61 12.09 7.47 -3.15
N GLY A 62 10.97 8.03 -2.68
CA GLY A 62 10.94 8.76 -1.41
C GLY A 62 11.34 7.89 -0.23
N THR A 63 10.85 6.65 -0.19
CA THR A 63 11.21 5.66 0.83
C THR A 63 12.72 5.38 0.88
N MET A 64 13.40 5.26 -0.26
CA MET A 64 14.86 5.10 -0.25
C MET A 64 15.54 6.38 0.26
N GLY A 65 15.02 7.57 -0.09
CA GLY A 65 15.54 8.84 0.39
C GLY A 65 15.43 9.01 1.90
N ASN A 66 14.27 8.73 2.47
CA ASN A 66 14.04 8.76 3.92
C ASN A 66 14.93 7.72 4.63
N LEU A 67 14.95 6.48 4.12
CA LEU A 67 15.79 5.42 4.67
C LEU A 67 17.26 5.84 4.69
N ILE A 68 17.82 6.26 3.56
CA ILE A 68 19.21 6.73 3.49
C ILE A 68 19.44 7.89 4.48
N SER A 69 18.54 8.86 4.53
CA SER A 69 18.69 10.03 5.42
C SER A 69 18.75 9.61 6.89
N VAL A 70 17.89 8.69 7.30
CA VAL A 70 17.91 8.13 8.66
C VAL A 70 19.20 7.36 8.91
N LEU A 71 19.64 6.50 7.97
CA LEU A 71 20.87 5.72 8.14
C LEU A 71 22.14 6.58 8.18
N VAL A 72 22.18 7.72 7.49
CA VAL A 72 23.33 8.65 7.56
C VAL A 72 23.40 9.33 8.93
N HIS A 73 22.25 9.77 9.48
CA HIS A 73 22.20 10.48 10.76
C HIS A 73 22.26 9.55 11.98
N CYS A 74 21.78 8.32 11.82
CA CYS A 74 21.82 7.26 12.82
C CYS A 74 22.90 6.23 12.44
N ASP A 75 24.16 6.68 12.40
CA ASP A 75 25.29 5.89 11.90
C ASP A 75 25.80 4.80 12.86
N ILE A 76 25.14 4.62 14.01
CA ILE A 76 25.41 3.58 15.00
C ILE A 76 24.17 2.72 15.21
N ARG A 77 24.31 1.39 15.21
CA ARG A 77 23.22 0.46 15.53
C ARG A 77 22.72 0.69 16.96
N GLY A 78 21.40 0.61 17.16
CA GLY A 78 20.79 0.97 18.45
C GLY A 78 20.58 2.48 18.62
N SER A 79 20.80 3.28 17.57
CA SER A 79 20.29 4.64 17.51
C SER A 79 18.76 4.67 17.53
N GLU A 80 18.19 5.77 17.98
CA GLU A 80 16.75 6.04 18.01
C GLU A 80 16.43 7.32 17.23
N VAL A 81 15.31 7.27 16.51
CA VAL A 81 14.74 8.41 15.79
C VAL A 81 13.37 8.76 16.37
N ILE A 82 13.16 10.05 16.66
CA ILE A 82 11.87 10.59 17.08
C ILE A 82 11.09 11.03 15.84
N LEU A 83 9.84 10.62 15.73
CA LEU A 83 8.98 10.94 14.59
C LEU A 83 7.49 10.85 14.93
N GLY A 84 6.65 11.44 14.10
CA GLY A 84 5.20 11.40 14.31
C GLY A 84 4.63 9.98 14.17
N HIS A 85 3.73 9.57 15.06
CA HIS A 85 3.04 8.28 14.97
C HIS A 85 2.26 8.11 13.66
N ASN A 86 1.85 9.20 13.01
CA ASN A 86 1.17 9.20 11.72
C ASN A 86 2.11 9.45 10.52
N SER A 87 3.42 9.51 10.73
CA SER A 87 4.37 9.80 9.65
C SER A 87 4.54 8.62 8.68
N HIS A 88 4.89 8.94 7.44
CA HIS A 88 5.11 7.97 6.38
C HIS A 88 6.25 7.00 6.71
N ILE A 89 7.37 7.51 7.24
CA ILE A 89 8.51 6.70 7.70
C ILE A 89 8.05 5.63 8.70
N HIS A 90 7.11 5.95 9.60
CA HIS A 90 6.59 4.99 10.57
C HIS A 90 5.67 3.94 9.94
N ILE A 91 4.65 4.39 9.21
CA ILE A 91 3.50 3.56 8.85
C ILE A 91 3.71 2.83 7.51
N TYR A 92 4.32 3.50 6.52
CA TYR A 92 4.26 3.08 5.12
C TYR A 92 5.61 2.67 4.51
N GLU A 93 6.68 2.67 5.31
CA GLU A 93 8.02 2.28 4.85
C GLU A 93 8.47 0.91 5.34
N ASN A 94 7.49 0.07 5.70
CA ASN A 94 7.69 -1.35 6.04
C ASN A 94 8.75 -1.58 7.13
N GLY A 95 8.85 -0.66 8.10
CA GLY A 95 9.85 -0.74 9.17
C GLY A 95 11.30 -0.72 8.66
N GLY A 96 11.57 -0.10 7.51
CA GLY A 96 12.88 -0.12 6.85
C GLY A 96 14.01 0.38 7.74
N ILE A 97 13.77 1.45 8.51
CA ILE A 97 14.78 2.03 9.43
C ILE A 97 15.23 1.03 10.50
N SER A 98 14.31 0.17 10.96
CA SER A 98 14.60 -0.85 11.98
C SER A 98 15.22 -2.09 11.34
N THR A 99 14.66 -2.56 10.23
CA THR A 99 15.08 -3.81 9.57
C THR A 99 16.46 -3.67 8.91
N LEU A 100 16.74 -2.53 8.28
CA LEU A 100 17.97 -2.30 7.53
C LEU A 100 18.97 -1.44 8.32
N GLY A 101 18.48 -0.40 9.00
CA GLY A 101 19.33 0.53 9.76
C GLY A 101 19.64 0.07 11.19
N GLY A 102 18.86 -0.86 11.76
CA GLY A 102 18.95 -1.17 13.18
C GLY A 102 18.62 0.05 14.07
N VAL A 103 17.72 0.92 13.57
CA VAL A 103 17.29 2.15 14.25
C VAL A 103 15.94 1.93 14.92
N HIS A 104 15.84 2.30 16.19
CA HIS A 104 14.62 2.23 16.97
C HIS A 104 13.69 3.44 16.68
N PRO A 105 12.40 3.22 16.33
CA PRO A 105 11.46 4.31 16.18
C PRO A 105 10.85 4.69 17.53
N ARG A 106 10.92 5.99 17.87
CA ARG A 106 10.23 6.58 19.03
C ARG A 106 9.14 7.51 18.53
N THR A 107 7.90 7.06 18.60
CA THR A 107 6.78 7.85 18.09
C THR A 107 6.29 8.90 19.10
N VAL A 108 5.93 10.06 18.57
CA VAL A 108 5.20 11.11 19.29
C VAL A 108 3.85 11.34 18.60
N GLN A 109 2.81 11.62 19.38
CA GLN A 109 1.47 11.86 18.85
C GLN A 109 1.49 13.09 17.94
N ASN A 110 0.91 12.97 16.74
CA ASN A 110 0.66 14.09 15.86
C ASN A 110 -0.64 14.77 16.27
N ASN A 111 -0.62 16.09 16.30
CA ASN A 111 -1.79 16.95 16.39
C ASN A 111 -2.57 16.94 15.06
N LYS A 112 -3.80 17.46 15.09
CA LYS A 112 -4.67 17.56 13.90
C LYS A 112 -4.10 18.46 12.81
N ASP A 113 -3.25 19.42 13.18
CA ASP A 113 -2.51 20.29 12.25
C ASP A 113 -1.23 19.64 11.70
N GLY A 114 -0.97 18.37 12.02
CA GLY A 114 0.21 17.64 11.58
C GLY A 114 1.44 17.82 12.47
N THR A 115 1.46 18.84 13.34
CA THR A 115 2.57 19.08 14.26
C THR A 115 2.69 17.96 15.30
N MET A 116 3.79 17.95 16.05
CA MET A 116 3.94 17.23 17.31
C MET A 116 4.20 18.28 18.38
N ASP A 117 3.69 18.07 19.59
CA ASP A 117 4.00 18.99 20.69
C ASP A 117 5.52 18.98 20.97
N VAL A 118 6.15 20.15 20.98
CA VAL A 118 7.60 20.31 21.16
C VAL A 118 8.04 19.76 22.52
N ASP A 119 7.23 19.92 23.56
CA ASP A 119 7.54 19.41 24.90
C ASP A 119 7.47 17.88 24.92
N LEU A 120 6.56 17.28 24.15
CA LEU A 120 6.50 15.82 24.00
C LEU A 120 7.64 15.27 23.14
N ILE A 121 8.15 16.04 22.18
CA ILE A 121 9.40 15.70 21.47
C ILE A 121 10.57 15.73 22.46
N GLU A 122 10.71 16.79 23.26
CA GLU A 122 11.79 16.91 24.25
C GLU A 122 11.73 15.79 25.29
N ALA A 123 10.54 15.48 25.82
CA ALA A 123 10.33 14.39 26.78
C ALA A 123 10.60 13.00 26.19
N ALA A 124 10.59 12.85 24.86
CA ALA A 124 10.92 11.59 24.19
C ALA A 124 12.44 11.39 24.03
N ILE A 125 13.27 12.42 24.23
CA ILE A 125 14.73 12.33 24.14
C ILE A 125 15.26 11.51 25.32
N ARG A 126 16.11 10.52 25.04
CA ARG A 126 16.73 9.68 26.07
C ARG A 126 17.87 10.41 26.75
N ASP A 127 17.88 10.34 28.08
CA ASP A 127 19.00 10.84 28.87
C ASP A 127 20.27 10.02 28.57
N PRO A 128 21.38 10.64 28.12
CA PRO A 128 22.63 9.94 27.84
C PRO A 128 23.19 9.17 29.03
N ARG A 129 22.88 9.57 30.28
CA ARG A 129 23.29 8.86 31.50
C ARG A 129 22.68 7.46 31.60
N GLY A 130 21.58 7.21 30.89
CA GLY A 130 20.91 5.91 30.79
C GLY A 130 21.38 5.05 29.60
N GLY A 131 22.50 5.38 28.95
CA GLY A 131 22.97 4.71 27.73
C GLY A 131 23.24 3.20 27.86
N LEU A 132 23.36 2.66 29.08
CA LEU A 132 23.45 1.21 29.32
C LEU A 132 22.14 0.48 29.00
N VAL A 133 20.98 1.14 29.16
CA VAL A 133 19.66 0.51 29.06
C VAL A 133 18.78 1.11 27.95
N TYR A 134 19.12 2.30 27.43
CA TYR A 134 18.34 2.98 26.40
C TYR A 134 19.06 3.04 25.06
N PRO A 135 18.31 2.99 23.94
CA PRO A 135 18.79 3.46 22.64
C PRO A 135 19.31 4.90 22.72
N THR A 136 20.23 5.28 21.82
CA THR A 136 20.72 6.66 21.74
C THR A 136 19.87 7.48 20.78
N THR A 137 19.14 8.47 21.27
CA THR A 137 18.42 9.41 20.40
C THR A 137 19.41 10.20 19.54
N ARG A 138 19.23 10.21 18.22
CA ARG A 138 20.12 10.89 17.26
C ARG A 138 19.41 11.87 16.33
N LEU A 139 18.15 11.61 16.04
CA LEU A 139 17.44 12.24 14.95
C LEU A 139 15.99 12.56 15.33
N ILE A 140 15.52 13.73 14.90
CA ILE A 140 14.10 14.09 14.85
C ILE A 140 13.70 14.15 13.38
N CYS A 141 12.61 13.49 13.01
CA CYS A 141 12.01 13.57 11.67
C CYS A 141 10.67 14.30 11.72
N LEU A 142 10.52 15.31 10.87
CA LEU A 142 9.25 15.97 10.56
C LEU A 142 8.77 15.54 9.16
N GLU A 143 7.46 15.62 8.91
CA GLU A 143 6.87 15.39 7.59
C GLU A 143 6.10 16.63 7.15
N ASN A 144 6.48 17.24 6.01
CA ASN A 144 5.86 18.48 5.55
C ASN A 144 5.62 18.47 4.02
N SER A 145 4.38 18.51 3.53
CA SER A 145 3.09 18.48 4.27
C SER A 145 2.77 17.11 4.87
N GLN A 146 2.19 17.06 6.08
CA GLN A 146 1.82 15.82 6.79
C GLN A 146 0.62 15.15 6.11
N ALA A 147 0.83 13.99 5.48
CA ALA A 147 -0.16 13.36 4.61
C ALA A 147 -1.38 12.77 5.35
N ASN A 148 -1.15 12.04 6.44
CA ASN A 148 -2.20 11.33 7.19
C ASN A 148 -3.13 12.25 8.00
N CYS A 149 -2.69 13.48 8.25
CA CYS A 149 -3.48 14.56 8.85
C CYS A 149 -4.24 15.38 7.81
N GLY A 150 -4.16 15.04 6.51
CA GLY A 150 -4.88 15.74 5.43
C GLY A 150 -4.02 16.67 4.59
N GLY A 151 -2.72 16.40 4.49
CA GLY A 151 -1.78 17.28 3.78
C GLY A 151 -1.57 18.60 4.52
N ARG A 152 -1.48 18.56 5.85
CA ARG A 152 -1.34 19.75 6.71
C ARG A 152 0.07 20.33 6.63
N CYS A 153 0.18 21.64 6.57
CA CYS A 153 1.46 22.33 6.42
C CYS A 153 2.07 22.60 7.80
N LEU A 154 3.33 22.23 7.97
CA LEU A 154 4.09 22.64 9.15
C LEU A 154 4.68 24.02 8.88
N SER A 155 4.44 24.97 9.78
CA SER A 155 4.91 26.35 9.63
C SER A 155 6.43 26.45 9.76
N VAL A 156 6.95 27.57 9.25
CA VAL A 156 8.35 27.94 9.40
C VAL A 156 8.73 28.05 10.89
N ASP A 157 7.93 28.79 11.67
CA ASP A 157 8.14 28.97 13.12
C ASP A 157 8.21 27.64 13.87
N TYR A 158 7.27 26.74 13.61
CA TYR A 158 7.27 25.41 14.22
C TYR A 158 8.53 24.61 13.86
N THR A 159 8.93 24.66 12.60
CA THR A 159 10.13 23.94 12.11
C THR A 159 11.40 24.49 12.77
N ASP A 160 11.50 25.81 12.93
CA ASP A 160 12.63 26.47 13.60
C ASP A 160 12.68 26.09 15.08
N ARG A 161 11.54 26.08 15.79
CA ARG A 161 11.47 25.65 17.20
C ARG A 161 11.93 24.21 17.42
N VAL A 162 11.55 23.29 16.53
CA VAL A 162 12.02 21.90 16.58
C VAL A 162 13.51 21.81 16.26
N ALA A 163 14.02 22.63 15.35
CA ALA A 163 15.45 22.68 15.03
C ALA A 163 16.29 23.23 16.20
N GLU A 164 15.80 24.25 16.90
CA GLU A 164 16.42 24.77 18.12
C GLU A 164 16.49 23.70 19.21
N LEU A 165 15.40 22.95 19.40
CA LEU A 165 15.38 21.80 20.31
C LEU A 165 16.39 20.73 19.89
N ALA A 166 16.43 20.36 18.60
CA ALA A 166 17.40 19.39 18.09
C ALA A 166 18.84 19.84 18.38
N LYS A 167 19.15 21.12 18.10
CA LYS A 167 20.46 21.73 18.34
C LYS A 167 20.82 21.74 19.83
N LYS A 168 19.89 22.11 20.71
CA LYS A 168 20.05 22.10 22.17
C LYS A 168 20.52 20.74 22.69
N HIS A 169 20.01 19.65 22.11
CA HIS A 169 20.33 18.27 22.49
C HIS A 169 21.36 17.58 21.59
N GLY A 170 22.00 18.31 20.67
CA GLY A 170 23.01 17.75 19.76
C GLY A 170 22.44 16.71 18.77
N LEU A 171 21.15 16.77 18.47
CA LEU A 171 20.45 15.90 17.53
C LEU A 171 20.43 16.51 16.13
N LYS A 172 20.13 15.67 15.14
CA LYS A 172 19.87 16.08 13.76
C LYS A 172 18.37 16.27 13.49
N LEU A 173 18.05 17.12 12.52
CA LEU A 173 16.69 17.31 12.01
C LEU A 173 16.60 16.89 10.54
N HIS A 174 15.70 15.96 10.24
CA HIS A 174 15.34 15.58 8.88
C HIS A 174 13.89 15.96 8.56
N ILE A 175 13.65 16.46 7.35
CA ILE A 175 12.30 16.69 6.84
C ILE A 175 12.00 15.67 5.73
N ASP A 176 11.01 14.81 5.95
CA ASP A 176 10.28 14.14 4.88
C ASP A 176 9.44 15.20 4.17
N GLY A 177 10.02 15.77 3.13
CA GLY A 177 9.44 16.80 2.28
C GLY A 177 8.83 16.20 1.02
N ALA A 178 8.28 14.99 1.06
CA ALA A 178 7.65 14.33 -0.08
C ALA A 178 6.66 15.25 -0.83
N ARG A 179 6.05 16.22 -0.14
CA ARG A 179 5.17 17.25 -0.70
C ARG A 179 5.56 18.66 -0.25
N ILE A 180 6.84 18.94 -0.03
CA ILE A 180 7.30 20.24 0.51
C ILE A 180 6.90 21.43 -0.35
N PHE A 181 6.82 21.26 -1.68
CA PHE A 181 6.35 22.31 -2.58
C PHE A 181 4.85 22.63 -2.39
N ASN A 182 4.02 21.65 -2.02
CA ASN A 182 2.63 21.94 -1.65
C ASN A 182 2.58 22.81 -0.39
N ALA A 183 3.38 22.49 0.63
CA ALA A 183 3.46 23.29 1.84
C ALA A 183 4.00 24.71 1.56
N ALA A 184 5.03 24.84 0.72
CA ALA A 184 5.59 26.13 0.30
C ALA A 184 4.54 27.02 -0.37
N VAL A 185 3.78 26.46 -1.32
CA VAL A 185 2.72 27.18 -2.04
C VAL A 185 1.57 27.55 -1.11
N ALA A 186 1.08 26.61 -0.29
CA ALA A 186 -0.03 26.86 0.63
C ALA A 186 0.30 27.91 1.70
N LEU A 187 1.54 27.94 2.18
CA LEU A 187 2.01 28.91 3.18
C LEU A 187 2.49 30.23 2.57
N GLY A 188 2.61 30.31 1.23
CA GLY A 188 3.14 31.50 0.55
C GLY A 188 4.60 31.81 0.87
N VAL A 189 5.42 30.77 1.15
CA VAL A 189 6.83 30.92 1.51
C VAL A 189 7.75 30.18 0.54
N PRO A 190 8.96 30.69 0.25
CA PRO A 190 9.93 29.96 -0.55
C PRO A 190 10.30 28.61 0.08
N VAL A 191 10.43 27.56 -0.74
CA VAL A 191 10.71 26.20 -0.26
C VAL A 191 12.00 26.10 0.55
N HIS A 192 13.05 26.83 0.17
CA HIS A 192 14.31 26.85 0.92
C HIS A 192 14.14 27.36 2.35
N ARG A 193 13.16 28.24 2.61
CA ARG A 193 12.90 28.77 3.94
C ARG A 193 12.28 27.74 4.87
N LEU A 194 11.37 26.92 4.34
CA LEU A 194 10.74 25.82 5.10
C LEU A 194 11.73 24.75 5.54
N VAL A 195 12.78 24.53 4.73
CA VAL A 195 13.76 23.46 4.98
C VAL A 195 15.08 24.00 5.53
N GLN A 196 15.20 25.32 5.71
CA GLN A 196 16.46 25.98 6.06
C GLN A 196 17.07 25.39 7.33
N ALA A 197 16.25 25.23 8.38
CA ALA A 197 16.69 24.77 9.68
C ALA A 197 16.99 23.26 9.78
N ALA A 198 16.58 22.46 8.78
CA ALA A 198 16.84 21.02 8.76
C ALA A 198 18.25 20.68 8.27
N ASP A 199 18.87 19.64 8.85
CA ASP A 199 20.16 19.13 8.38
C ASP A 199 20.03 18.42 7.02
N SER A 200 18.91 17.75 6.78
CA SER A 200 18.59 17.17 5.48
C SER A 200 17.10 17.16 5.16
N VAL A 201 16.77 17.10 3.88
CA VAL A 201 15.39 17.01 3.39
C VAL A 201 15.29 16.01 2.25
N LEU A 202 14.21 15.24 2.21
CA LEU A 202 13.80 14.42 1.07
C LEU A 202 12.68 15.15 0.32
N VAL A 203 12.74 15.23 -1.01
CA VAL A 203 11.71 15.82 -1.87
C VAL A 203 11.31 14.87 -2.98
N CYS A 204 10.02 14.55 -3.08
CA CYS A 204 9.51 13.73 -4.19
C CYS A 204 9.16 14.58 -5.41
N ARG A 205 9.39 14.01 -6.59
CA ARG A 205 8.97 14.61 -7.87
C ARG A 205 7.94 13.75 -8.61
N SER A 206 7.83 12.47 -8.21
CA SER A 206 6.86 11.51 -8.76
C SER A 206 5.50 11.53 -8.06
N LYS A 207 5.05 12.74 -7.71
CA LYS A 207 3.75 13.03 -7.08
C LYS A 207 3.10 14.18 -7.84
N GLY A 208 2.57 15.20 -7.17
CA GLY A 208 1.96 16.38 -7.81
C GLY A 208 2.81 17.05 -8.91
N LEU A 209 4.14 16.95 -8.84
CA LEU A 209 5.05 17.48 -9.89
C LEU A 209 5.07 16.66 -11.19
N GLY A 210 4.62 15.40 -11.21
CA GLY A 210 4.41 14.64 -12.44
C GLY A 210 5.61 13.89 -13.03
N ALA A 211 6.80 13.95 -12.42
CA ALA A 211 7.93 13.14 -12.89
C ALA A 211 7.60 11.63 -12.79
N PRO A 212 8.06 10.77 -13.71
CA PRO A 212 7.67 9.36 -13.68
C PRO A 212 8.25 8.61 -12.47
N VAL A 213 9.49 8.93 -12.07
CA VAL A 213 10.22 8.21 -11.03
C VAL A 213 11.08 9.17 -10.20
N GLY A 214 11.22 8.82 -8.93
CA GLY A 214 12.32 9.29 -8.12
C GLY A 214 12.05 10.51 -7.25
N SER A 215 13.01 10.74 -6.38
CA SER A 215 13.05 11.81 -5.40
C SER A 215 14.49 12.34 -5.30
N VAL A 216 14.69 13.38 -4.51
CA VAL A 216 16.01 13.93 -4.19
C VAL A 216 16.15 14.06 -2.70
N ILE A 217 17.31 13.70 -2.16
CA ILE A 217 17.71 14.13 -0.82
C ILE A 217 18.69 15.30 -0.95
N ALA A 218 18.62 16.27 -0.06
CA ALA A 218 19.53 17.41 -0.02
C ALA A 218 20.01 17.68 1.41
N GLY A 219 21.24 18.18 1.55
CA GLY A 219 21.88 18.44 2.84
C GLY A 219 23.30 18.99 2.65
N SER A 220 24.16 18.81 3.65
CA SER A 220 25.58 19.14 3.52
C SER A 220 26.29 18.22 2.52
N LYS A 221 27.44 18.64 1.99
CA LYS A 221 28.29 17.80 1.13
C LYS A 221 28.71 16.51 1.85
N SER A 222 29.01 16.59 3.15
CA SER A 222 29.38 15.42 3.96
C SER A 222 28.23 14.43 4.15
N PHE A 223 27.00 14.92 4.32
CA PHE A 223 25.80 14.10 4.35
C PHE A 223 25.59 13.39 3.01
N ILE A 224 25.66 14.13 1.90
CA ILE A 224 25.44 13.57 0.55
C ILE A 224 26.52 12.55 0.17
N ALA A 225 27.77 12.74 0.58
CA ALA A 225 28.83 11.75 0.34
C ALA A 225 28.51 10.40 1.00
N LYS A 226 28.11 10.40 2.28
CA LYS A 226 27.65 9.19 2.99
C LYS A 226 26.38 8.61 2.35
N ALA A 227 25.45 9.48 1.96
CA ALA A 227 24.20 9.08 1.34
C ALA A 227 24.39 8.37 0.00
N ARG A 228 25.35 8.81 -0.83
CA ARG A 228 25.68 8.17 -2.11
C ARG A 228 26.19 6.74 -1.93
N ILE A 229 26.99 6.49 -0.89
CA ILE A 229 27.45 5.13 -0.53
C ILE A 229 26.25 4.27 -0.15
N LEU A 230 25.37 4.76 0.73
CA LEU A 230 24.17 4.00 1.13
C LEU A 230 23.20 3.78 -0.04
N ARG A 231 23.07 4.73 -0.95
CA ARG A 231 22.32 4.56 -2.21
C ARG A 231 22.90 3.39 -3.01
N LYS A 232 24.23 3.25 -3.09
CA LYS A 232 24.88 2.11 -3.75
C LYS A 232 24.59 0.79 -3.02
N THR A 233 24.69 0.77 -1.69
CA THR A 233 24.41 -0.41 -0.85
C THR A 233 22.97 -0.90 -1.00
N LEU A 234 22.01 0.02 -1.05
CA LEU A 234 20.58 -0.28 -1.16
C LEU A 234 20.12 -0.55 -2.61
N GLY A 235 21.06 -0.61 -3.57
CA GLY A 235 20.75 -0.89 -4.97
C GLY A 235 20.15 0.27 -5.76
N GLY A 236 20.20 1.50 -5.24
CA GLY A 236 19.72 2.70 -5.92
C GLY A 236 20.75 3.37 -6.84
N GLY A 237 22.00 2.89 -6.87
CA GLY A 237 23.02 3.36 -7.81
C GLY A 237 22.81 2.78 -9.20
N MET A 238 22.09 3.52 -10.05
CA MET A 238 21.77 3.16 -11.43
C MET A 238 22.86 3.65 -12.39
N ARG A 239 22.75 3.29 -13.68
CA ARG A 239 23.69 3.72 -14.74
C ARG A 239 23.22 5.03 -15.37
N GLN A 240 22.66 4.98 -16.58
CA GLN A 240 22.13 6.13 -17.33
C GLN A 240 20.82 6.67 -16.71
N VAL A 241 20.89 7.13 -15.47
CA VAL A 241 19.77 7.68 -14.71
C VAL A 241 19.32 9.05 -15.24
N GLY A 242 20.14 9.68 -16.08
CA GLY A 242 19.87 10.97 -16.70
C GLY A 242 18.53 11.04 -17.43
N ILE A 243 18.05 9.92 -17.98
CA ILE A 243 16.70 9.83 -18.59
C ILE A 243 15.63 10.26 -17.57
N LEU A 244 15.65 9.69 -16.36
CA LEU A 244 14.68 10.02 -15.31
C LEU A 244 14.90 11.42 -14.73
N CYS A 245 16.16 11.87 -14.70
CA CYS A 245 16.54 13.18 -14.20
C CYS A 245 16.08 14.32 -15.12
N ALA A 246 16.09 14.11 -16.44
CA ALA A 246 15.61 15.08 -17.41
C ALA A 246 14.11 15.38 -17.24
N ALA A 247 13.26 14.35 -17.11
CA ALA A 247 11.85 14.55 -16.79
C ALA A 247 11.64 15.24 -15.43
N SER A 248 12.49 14.92 -14.46
CA SER A 248 12.44 15.49 -13.11
C SER A 248 12.71 17.00 -13.11
N LEU A 249 13.63 17.48 -13.93
CA LEU A 249 13.90 18.92 -14.10
C LEU A 249 12.69 19.65 -14.70
N VAL A 250 12.13 19.11 -15.79
CA VAL A 250 10.93 19.68 -16.44
C VAL A 250 9.74 19.70 -15.48
N ALA A 251 9.54 18.64 -14.70
CA ALA A 251 8.48 18.57 -13.68
C ALA A 251 8.51 19.72 -12.68
N ILE A 252 9.70 20.14 -12.24
CA ILE A 252 9.85 21.25 -11.30
C ILE A 252 9.48 22.57 -11.99
N GLN A 253 10.00 22.79 -13.20
CA GLN A 253 9.79 24.02 -13.97
C GLN A 253 8.32 24.21 -14.37
N GLU A 254 7.65 23.14 -14.80
CA GLU A 254 6.27 23.23 -15.31
C GLU A 254 5.20 23.20 -14.23
N ASN A 255 5.38 22.41 -13.16
CA ASN A 255 4.26 21.99 -12.32
C ASN A 255 4.29 22.55 -10.91
N VAL A 256 5.40 23.14 -10.42
CA VAL A 256 5.39 23.82 -9.11
C VAL A 256 4.37 24.97 -9.10
N GLY A 257 4.33 25.79 -10.17
CA GLY A 257 3.37 26.88 -10.30
C GLY A 257 1.90 26.45 -10.45
N LYS A 258 1.63 25.16 -10.72
CA LYS A 258 0.27 24.62 -10.86
C LYS A 258 -0.30 24.08 -9.56
N LEU A 259 0.52 23.92 -8.52
CA LEU A 259 0.08 23.36 -7.24
C LEU A 259 -0.99 24.22 -6.57
N GLU A 260 -0.93 25.54 -6.73
CA GLU A 260 -1.95 26.45 -6.18
C GLU A 260 -3.34 26.15 -6.75
N ASP A 261 -3.43 25.88 -8.05
CA ASP A 261 -4.69 25.49 -8.69
C ASP A 261 -5.16 24.11 -8.21
N ASP A 262 -4.25 23.19 -7.94
CA ASP A 262 -4.59 21.89 -7.33
C ASP A 262 -5.19 22.06 -5.94
N HIS A 263 -4.68 23.01 -5.14
CA HIS A 263 -5.23 23.35 -3.82
C HIS A 263 -6.61 23.99 -3.94
N LYS A 264 -6.79 24.95 -4.87
CA LYS A 264 -8.10 25.56 -5.16
C LYS A 264 -9.13 24.52 -5.57
N LYS A 265 -8.78 23.61 -6.49
CA LYS A 265 -9.65 22.51 -6.92
C LYS A 265 -10.01 21.57 -5.76
N ALA A 266 -9.04 21.23 -4.90
CA ALA A 266 -9.29 20.42 -3.72
C ALA A 266 -10.27 21.11 -2.75
N LYS A 267 -10.11 22.43 -2.55
CA LYS A 267 -11.01 23.24 -1.74
C LYS A 267 -12.43 23.28 -2.31
N THR A 268 -12.58 23.55 -3.61
CA THR A 268 -13.90 23.54 -4.29
C THR A 268 -14.58 22.18 -4.19
N LEU A 269 -13.83 21.08 -4.38
CA LEU A 269 -14.37 19.74 -4.21
C LEU A 269 -14.81 19.49 -2.77
N ALA A 270 -14.00 19.89 -1.78
CA ALA A 270 -14.31 19.78 -0.37
C ALA A 270 -15.60 20.51 0.02
N GLU A 271 -15.76 21.75 -0.43
CA GLU A 271 -16.95 22.57 -0.21
C GLU A 271 -18.20 21.91 -0.80
N GLY A 272 -18.11 21.43 -2.05
CA GLY A 272 -19.24 20.76 -2.70
C GLY A 272 -19.62 19.43 -2.04
N LEU A 273 -18.64 18.63 -1.62
CA LEU A 273 -18.89 17.36 -0.91
C LEU A 273 -19.50 17.58 0.47
N HIS A 274 -19.12 18.66 1.16
CA HIS A 274 -19.66 18.99 2.48
C HIS A 274 -21.16 19.32 2.44
N GLN A 275 -21.70 19.75 1.28
CA GLN A 275 -23.14 20.02 1.13
C GLN A 275 -23.99 18.75 0.95
N ILE A 276 -23.38 17.58 0.78
CA ILE A 276 -24.09 16.34 0.53
C ILE A 276 -24.43 15.67 1.87
N LYS A 277 -25.73 15.47 2.14
CA LYS A 277 -26.19 14.83 3.37
C LYS A 277 -25.58 13.43 3.56
N GLY A 278 -25.07 13.16 4.76
CA GLY A 278 -24.44 11.88 5.10
C GLY A 278 -22.93 11.84 4.82
N LEU A 279 -22.36 12.95 4.35
CA LEU A 279 -20.94 13.14 4.06
C LEU A 279 -20.40 14.33 4.88
N ARG A 280 -19.22 14.17 5.47
CA ARG A 280 -18.54 15.23 6.22
C ARG A 280 -17.13 15.44 5.71
N VAL A 281 -16.77 16.70 5.48
CA VAL A 281 -15.41 17.14 5.16
C VAL A 281 -15.09 18.32 6.08
N ASP A 282 -13.95 18.29 6.75
CA ASP A 282 -13.43 19.48 7.42
C ASP A 282 -12.84 20.43 6.38
N VAL A 283 -13.69 21.26 5.80
CA VAL A 283 -13.32 22.20 4.73
C VAL A 283 -12.22 23.16 5.19
N ALA A 284 -12.25 23.61 6.46
CA ALA A 284 -11.24 24.51 7.01
C ALA A 284 -9.86 23.86 7.06
N ALA A 285 -9.79 22.54 7.24
CA ALA A 285 -8.54 21.80 7.30
C ALA A 285 -7.88 21.52 5.93
N VAL A 286 -8.59 21.73 4.81
CA VAL A 286 -8.07 21.51 3.44
C VAL A 286 -7.19 22.68 3.02
N GLU A 287 -5.89 22.52 3.26
CA GLU A 287 -4.83 23.51 2.94
C GLU A 287 -4.13 23.23 1.60
N THR A 288 -4.01 21.95 1.23
CA THR A 288 -3.22 21.51 0.06
C THR A 288 -4.08 20.69 -0.90
N ASN A 289 -3.50 19.67 -1.54
CA ASN A 289 -4.15 18.83 -2.53
C ASN A 289 -4.77 17.54 -1.95
N ILE A 290 -4.72 17.34 -0.62
CA ILE A 290 -5.26 16.16 0.06
C ILE A 290 -6.48 16.56 0.88
N MET A 291 -7.53 15.74 0.83
CA MET A 291 -8.65 15.86 1.75
C MET A 291 -9.14 14.48 2.18
N TYR A 292 -9.80 14.45 3.34
CA TYR A 292 -10.48 13.27 3.83
C TYR A 292 -11.97 13.53 3.91
N LEU A 293 -12.72 12.62 3.31
CA LEU A 293 -14.16 12.55 3.37
C LEU A 293 -14.54 11.49 4.41
N GLU A 294 -15.35 11.89 5.38
CA GLU A 294 -15.93 11.02 6.40
C GLU A 294 -17.39 10.71 6.05
N ILE A 295 -17.78 9.46 6.25
CA ILE A 295 -19.16 9.04 6.11
C ILE A 295 -19.83 9.18 7.48
N GLU A 296 -20.92 9.93 7.55
CA GLU A 296 -21.63 10.16 8.81
C GLU A 296 -22.30 8.88 9.31
N GLU A 297 -22.42 8.75 10.63
CA GLU A 297 -23.14 7.63 11.24
C GLU A 297 -24.62 7.66 10.84
N GLY A 298 -25.18 6.50 10.50
CA GLY A 298 -26.55 6.40 9.98
C GLY A 298 -26.71 6.87 8.52
N SER A 299 -25.62 7.23 7.84
CA SER A 299 -25.65 7.50 6.39
C SER A 299 -26.09 6.26 5.61
N LYS A 300 -26.80 6.48 4.50
CA LYS A 300 -27.15 5.42 3.55
C LYS A 300 -25.92 4.85 2.82
N PHE A 301 -24.79 5.56 2.90
CA PHE A 301 -23.54 5.16 2.27
C PHE A 301 -22.68 4.38 3.25
N THR A 302 -21.94 3.40 2.74
CA THR A 302 -20.69 2.97 3.36
C THR A 302 -19.54 3.50 2.51
N ALA A 303 -18.37 3.73 3.11
CA ALA A 303 -17.22 4.22 2.34
C ALA A 303 -16.86 3.25 1.21
N GLU A 304 -16.97 1.94 1.45
CA GLU A 304 -16.70 0.91 0.44
C GLU A 304 -17.72 0.92 -0.71
N ASN A 305 -19.02 1.02 -0.42
CA ASN A 305 -20.06 1.06 -1.46
C ASN A 305 -19.96 2.33 -2.29
N LEU A 306 -19.66 3.47 -1.65
CA LEU A 306 -19.47 4.74 -2.34
C LEU A 306 -18.27 4.68 -3.30
N CYS A 307 -17.12 4.15 -2.84
CA CYS A 307 -15.96 3.93 -3.71
C CYS A 307 -16.30 3.06 -4.93
N LYS A 308 -17.02 1.95 -4.74
CA LYS A 308 -17.42 1.05 -5.85
C LYS A 308 -18.38 1.70 -6.83
N SER A 309 -19.34 2.47 -6.35
CA SER A 309 -20.29 3.20 -7.21
C SER A 309 -19.57 4.30 -8.00
N LEU A 310 -18.66 5.04 -7.38
CA LEU A 310 -17.82 6.04 -8.08
C LEU A 310 -16.94 5.41 -9.16
N GLU A 311 -16.37 4.23 -8.89
CA GLU A 311 -15.55 3.49 -9.85
C GLU A 311 -16.34 3.11 -11.12
N GLN A 312 -17.63 2.78 -10.99
CA GLN A 312 -18.52 2.52 -12.14
C GLN A 312 -18.71 3.75 -13.04
N HIS A 313 -18.47 4.95 -12.50
CA HIS A 313 -18.51 6.23 -13.22
C HIS A 313 -17.13 6.72 -13.66
N GLY A 314 -16.09 5.90 -13.49
CA GLY A 314 -14.70 6.25 -13.81
C GLY A 314 -14.04 7.18 -12.78
N ILE A 315 -14.64 7.37 -11.60
CA ILE A 315 -14.06 8.16 -10.50
C ILE A 315 -13.33 7.20 -9.54
N LEU A 316 -12.01 7.32 -9.45
CA LEU A 316 -11.20 6.47 -8.58
C LEU A 316 -10.82 7.24 -7.31
N VAL A 317 -11.19 6.73 -6.14
CA VAL A 317 -10.84 7.29 -4.82
C VAL A 317 -10.23 6.21 -3.94
N MET A 318 -9.55 6.59 -2.86
CA MET A 318 -8.87 5.62 -1.99
C MET A 318 -9.58 5.46 -0.66
N LEU A 319 -9.94 4.23 -0.30
CA LEU A 319 -10.44 3.92 1.04
C LEU A 319 -9.32 4.12 2.07
N ALA A 320 -9.58 4.93 3.09
CA ALA A 320 -8.63 5.26 4.17
C ALA A 320 -9.04 4.69 5.53
N GLY A 321 -10.26 4.16 5.64
CA GLY A 321 -10.79 3.49 6.82
C GLY A 321 -12.25 3.08 6.60
N PRO A 322 -12.88 2.39 7.57
CA PRO A 322 -14.26 1.89 7.42
C PRO A 322 -15.28 2.97 7.05
N CYS A 323 -15.09 4.19 7.54
CA CYS A 323 -15.95 5.35 7.29
C CYS A 323 -15.18 6.53 6.67
N ARG A 324 -14.02 6.30 6.05
CA ARG A 324 -13.14 7.38 5.61
C ARG A 324 -12.58 7.11 4.22
N ILE A 325 -12.67 8.11 3.34
CA ILE A 325 -12.13 8.10 1.97
C ILE A 325 -11.09 9.21 1.87
N ARG A 326 -9.92 8.91 1.31
CA ARG A 326 -8.92 9.90 0.93
C ARG A 326 -9.10 10.27 -0.52
N ILE A 327 -9.11 11.57 -0.79
CA ILE A 327 -9.21 12.16 -2.12
C ILE A 327 -8.00 13.06 -2.30
N VAL A 328 -7.31 12.95 -3.44
CA VAL A 328 -6.11 13.70 -3.75
C VAL A 328 -6.20 14.30 -5.14
N LEU A 329 -5.96 15.60 -5.27
CA LEU A 329 -5.95 16.33 -6.52
C LEU A 329 -4.52 16.49 -7.05
N HIS A 330 -4.39 16.67 -8.36
CA HIS A 330 -3.12 16.95 -9.04
C HIS A 330 -3.38 17.65 -10.38
N HIS A 331 -2.32 18.19 -10.99
CA HIS A 331 -2.38 19.06 -12.18
C HIS A 331 -3.06 18.46 -13.42
N GLN A 332 -3.31 17.14 -13.44
CA GLN A 332 -4.02 16.45 -14.55
C GLN A 332 -5.51 16.27 -14.27
N ILE A 333 -6.01 16.77 -13.14
CA ILE A 333 -7.44 16.86 -12.82
C ILE A 333 -7.91 18.27 -13.20
N SER A 334 -8.82 18.35 -14.17
CA SER A 334 -9.37 19.63 -14.63
C SER A 334 -10.51 20.13 -13.73
N ALA A 335 -10.87 21.40 -13.85
CA ALA A 335 -12.06 21.94 -13.16
C ALA A 335 -13.35 21.20 -13.57
N SER A 336 -13.44 20.77 -14.83
CA SER A 336 -14.60 19.98 -15.28
C SER A 336 -14.64 18.58 -14.65
N ASP A 337 -13.48 18.00 -14.31
CA ASP A 337 -13.40 16.72 -13.59
C ASP A 337 -13.85 16.87 -12.14
N VAL A 338 -13.57 18.01 -11.49
CA VAL A 338 -14.08 18.34 -10.16
C VAL A 338 -15.62 18.41 -10.18
N GLN A 339 -16.20 19.14 -11.15
CA GLN A 339 -17.66 19.24 -11.28
C GLN A 339 -18.31 17.91 -11.61
N TYR A 340 -17.70 17.11 -12.50
CA TYR A 340 -18.17 15.77 -12.80
C TYR A 340 -18.14 14.86 -11.57
N THR A 341 -17.05 14.90 -10.81
CA THR A 341 -16.91 14.16 -9.54
C THR A 341 -18.04 14.53 -8.57
N LEU A 342 -18.29 15.83 -8.34
CA LEU A 342 -19.39 16.28 -7.47
C LEU A 342 -20.75 15.74 -7.92
N SER A 343 -21.03 15.76 -9.23
CA SER A 343 -22.28 15.23 -9.76
C SER A 343 -22.46 13.73 -9.49
N CYS A 344 -21.38 12.94 -9.54
CA CYS A 344 -21.41 11.52 -9.24
C CYS A 344 -21.60 11.23 -7.74
N PHE A 345 -21.13 12.11 -6.84
CA PHE A 345 -21.40 11.99 -5.41
C PHE A 345 -22.85 12.34 -5.05
N GLN A 346 -23.48 13.27 -5.77
CA GLN A 346 -24.88 13.67 -5.55
C GLN A 346 -25.88 12.58 -5.97
N ASP A 347 -25.56 11.83 -7.03
CA ASP A 347 -26.40 10.77 -7.57
C ASP A 347 -25.58 9.51 -7.91
N PRO A 348 -25.13 8.75 -6.90
CA PRO A 348 -24.23 7.60 -7.11
C PRO A 348 -24.89 6.41 -7.85
N ASP A 349 -26.23 6.40 -7.91
CA ASP A 349 -27.03 5.35 -8.55
C ASP A 349 -27.48 5.75 -9.97
N LYS A 350 -27.07 6.93 -10.48
CA LYS A 350 -27.45 7.41 -11.81
C LYS A 350 -26.86 6.51 -12.88
N ASP A 351 -27.69 5.98 -13.77
CA ASP A 351 -27.22 5.13 -14.88
C ASP A 351 -26.28 5.93 -15.81
N SER A 352 -25.01 5.50 -15.88
CA SER A 352 -23.94 6.12 -16.68
C SER A 352 -24.25 6.17 -18.18
N ARG A 353 -25.27 5.43 -18.67
CA ARG A 353 -25.76 5.51 -20.06
C ARG A 353 -26.62 6.74 -20.36
N LYS A 354 -27.30 7.33 -19.37
CA LYS A 354 -28.20 8.49 -19.60
C LYS A 354 -27.44 9.83 -19.68
N THR A 355 -26.30 9.95 -19.01
CA THR A 355 -25.52 11.21 -18.96
C THR A 355 -24.79 11.51 -20.28
N LEU A 356 -24.43 10.49 -21.06
CA LEU A 356 -23.82 10.69 -22.38
C LEU A 356 -24.83 11.27 -23.40
N ILE A 357 -26.13 11.00 -23.21
CA ILE A 357 -27.20 11.51 -24.08
C ILE A 357 -27.53 12.97 -23.75
N LEU A 358 -27.51 13.34 -22.46
CA LEU A 358 -27.84 14.72 -22.03
C LEU A 358 -26.71 15.72 -22.30
N SER A 359 -25.44 15.31 -22.28
CA SER A 359 -24.31 16.18 -22.64
C SER A 359 -24.22 16.46 -24.15
N ILE A 360 -24.68 15.54 -25.00
CA ILE A 360 -24.77 15.75 -26.45
C ILE A 360 -25.95 16.69 -26.80
N SER A 361 -27.07 16.61 -26.07
CA SER A 361 -28.22 17.50 -26.29
C SER A 361 -27.96 18.95 -25.85
N SER A 362 -27.15 19.19 -24.82
CA SER A 362 -26.79 20.55 -24.39
C SER A 362 -25.92 21.27 -25.43
N VAL A 363 -24.97 20.54 -26.05
CA VAL A 363 -24.07 21.11 -27.07
C VAL A 363 -24.80 21.38 -28.40
N TYR A 364 -25.89 20.64 -28.68
CA TYR A 364 -26.71 20.85 -29.88
C TYR A 364 -27.77 21.96 -29.73
N MET A 365 -28.18 22.31 -28.50
CA MET A 365 -29.18 23.38 -28.26
C MET A 365 -28.57 24.79 -28.19
N ASP A 366 -27.28 24.91 -27.85
CA ASP A 366 -26.58 26.21 -27.78
C ASP A 366 -26.17 26.76 -29.16
N LEU A 367 -26.22 25.94 -30.22
CA LEU A 367 -25.97 26.38 -31.61
C LEU A 367 -27.24 26.78 -32.38
N ALA A 368 -28.43 26.54 -31.83
CA ALA A 368 -29.70 26.75 -32.54
C ALA A 368 -30.54 27.94 -32.02
N SER A 369 -30.02 28.73 -31.08
CA SER A 369 -30.83 29.73 -30.35
C SER A 369 -30.21 31.14 -30.41
N SER A 370 -30.07 31.70 -31.62
CA SER A 370 -29.82 33.15 -31.79
C SER A 370 -30.66 33.73 -32.92
N SER A 371 -31.94 33.98 -32.64
CA SER A 371 -32.73 35.01 -33.33
C SER A 371 -33.95 35.46 -32.50
N ALA A 372 -33.77 36.60 -31.84
CA ALA A 372 -34.70 37.72 -31.60
C ALA A 372 -36.22 37.51 -31.34
N ASN A 373 -36.60 37.85 -30.09
CA ASN A 373 -37.56 38.89 -29.66
C ASN A 373 -39.11 38.68 -29.64
N PRO A 374 -39.85 39.45 -28.79
CA PRO A 374 -40.83 38.89 -27.85
C PRO A 374 -42.25 39.48 -27.94
N THR A 375 -43.26 38.81 -27.33
CA THR A 375 -44.52 39.46 -26.89
C THR A 375 -45.32 38.63 -25.87
N PHE A 376 -45.51 39.22 -24.67
CA PHE A 376 -46.75 39.44 -23.89
C PHE A 376 -47.85 38.36 -23.70
N SER A 377 -48.19 38.14 -22.40
CA SER A 377 -49.53 38.08 -21.76
C SER A 377 -49.94 36.78 -21.05
N SER A 378 -50.31 36.93 -19.77
CA SER A 378 -50.88 35.97 -18.81
C SER A 378 -52.43 35.83 -18.95
N PRO A 379 -53.20 35.27 -17.98
CA PRO A 379 -53.30 33.87 -17.51
C PRO A 379 -54.78 33.36 -17.46
N ILE A 380 -55.06 32.05 -17.41
CA ILE A 380 -56.38 31.52 -16.95
C ILE A 380 -56.24 30.22 -16.13
N MET A 381 -57.09 30.18 -15.09
CA MET A 381 -57.34 29.19 -14.04
C MET A 381 -57.60 27.73 -14.46
N GLY A 382 -57.36 26.83 -13.51
CA GLY A 382 -58.43 25.99 -12.94
C GLY A 382 -58.32 24.47 -13.17
N GLY A 383 -58.52 23.70 -12.09
CA GLY A 383 -58.94 22.30 -12.19
C GLY A 383 -58.29 21.31 -11.22
N SER A 384 -58.86 21.21 -10.01
CA SER A 384 -58.62 20.13 -9.03
C SER A 384 -59.36 18.86 -9.43
N ILE A 385 -58.70 17.68 -9.41
CA ILE A 385 -59.36 16.37 -9.30
C ILE A 385 -58.46 15.39 -8.50
N THR A 386 -58.94 14.98 -7.32
CA THR A 386 -58.57 13.76 -6.57
C THR A 386 -59.24 12.52 -7.17
N PRO A 387 -58.77 11.28 -6.90
CA PRO A 387 -59.43 10.54 -5.81
C PRO A 387 -58.58 9.53 -5.00
N SER A 388 -59.00 9.40 -3.74
CA SER A 388 -59.16 8.20 -2.88
C SER A 388 -58.08 7.11 -2.74
N ARG A 389 -57.55 7.08 -1.50
CA ARG A 389 -57.33 5.96 -0.58
C ARG A 389 -57.82 4.56 -0.98
N THR A 390 -56.95 3.57 -0.71
CA THR A 390 -57.31 2.25 -0.15
C THR A 390 -56.31 1.83 0.92
N SER A 391 -56.84 1.28 2.00
CA SER A 391 -56.18 0.80 3.22
C SER A 391 -55.98 -0.71 3.17
N THR A 392 -54.83 -1.20 3.64
CA THR A 392 -54.70 -2.60 4.08
C THR A 392 -53.66 -2.74 5.20
N THR A 393 -53.93 -3.73 6.03
CA THR A 393 -53.57 -3.94 7.43
C THR A 393 -52.26 -4.71 7.62
N SER A 394 -51.55 -4.38 8.72
CA SER A 394 -50.76 -5.23 9.65
C SER A 394 -50.00 -6.47 9.13
N THR A 395 -48.68 -6.51 9.36
CA THR A 395 -48.01 -7.55 10.19
C THR A 395 -46.52 -7.24 10.43
N THR A 396 -46.14 -7.15 11.70
CA THR A 396 -44.75 -7.15 12.19
C THR A 396 -44.27 -8.58 12.46
N PRO A 397 -43.04 -8.97 12.09
CA PRO A 397 -42.37 -10.09 12.73
C PRO A 397 -41.23 -9.61 13.65
N ASN A 398 -41.33 -10.03 14.91
CA ASN A 398 -40.23 -10.06 15.88
C ASN A 398 -39.06 -10.89 15.33
N ALA A 399 -37.85 -10.32 15.35
CA ALA A 399 -36.61 -11.06 15.12
C ALA A 399 -35.83 -11.15 16.43
N THR A 400 -35.78 -12.37 16.98
CA THR A 400 -34.93 -12.82 18.07
C THR A 400 -33.47 -12.81 17.65
N SER A 401 -32.62 -12.13 18.43
CA SER A 401 -31.16 -12.09 18.26
C SER A 401 -30.52 -13.39 18.75
N SER A 402 -29.84 -14.11 17.85
CA SER A 402 -28.94 -15.22 18.18
C SER A 402 -27.47 -14.75 18.20
N PRO A 403 -26.63 -15.25 19.12
CA PRO A 403 -25.25 -14.79 19.26
C PRO A 403 -24.36 -15.34 18.13
N SER A 404 -23.62 -14.46 17.47
CA SER A 404 -22.70 -14.82 16.39
C SER A 404 -21.49 -15.61 16.92
N SER A 405 -21.34 -16.86 16.48
CA SER A 405 -20.16 -17.68 16.73
C SER A 405 -18.98 -17.23 15.85
N THR A 406 -17.80 -17.10 16.44
CA THR A 406 -16.57 -16.78 15.70
C THR A 406 -16.26 -17.91 14.70
N PRO A 407 -16.07 -17.64 13.40
CA PRO A 407 -15.83 -18.67 12.41
C PRO A 407 -14.53 -19.43 12.70
N SER A 408 -14.57 -20.75 12.49
CA SER A 408 -13.43 -21.64 12.75
C SER A 408 -12.20 -21.27 11.90
N ARG A 409 -11.00 -21.69 12.33
CA ARG A 409 -9.75 -21.50 11.57
C ARG A 409 -9.85 -22.02 10.13
N TYR A 410 -10.55 -23.14 9.92
CA TYR A 410 -10.77 -23.71 8.60
C TYR A 410 -11.66 -22.79 7.74
N GLU A 411 -12.74 -22.27 8.31
CA GLU A 411 -13.66 -21.33 7.64
C GLU A 411 -12.95 -20.05 7.22
N ASN A 412 -12.12 -19.49 8.10
CA ASN A 412 -11.32 -18.31 7.77
C ASN A 412 -10.32 -18.57 6.65
N GLN A 413 -9.70 -19.75 6.60
CA GLN A 413 -8.79 -20.10 5.51
C GLN A 413 -9.55 -20.29 4.19
N LYS A 414 -10.67 -21.01 4.21
CA LYS A 414 -11.52 -21.26 3.04
C LYS A 414 -12.03 -19.95 2.44
N ARG A 415 -12.51 -19.02 3.27
CA ARG A 415 -12.96 -17.69 2.84
C ARG A 415 -11.84 -16.88 2.19
N ARG A 416 -10.63 -16.90 2.75
CA ARG A 416 -9.47 -16.21 2.17
C ARG A 416 -9.08 -16.78 0.81
N ASP A 417 -9.02 -18.11 0.71
CA ASP A 417 -8.65 -18.80 -0.52
C ASP A 417 -9.68 -18.54 -1.62
N TRP A 418 -10.97 -18.61 -1.27
CA TRP A 418 -12.08 -18.30 -2.18
C TRP A 418 -12.02 -16.87 -2.70
N ASN A 419 -11.85 -15.89 -1.82
CA ASN A 419 -11.71 -14.48 -2.21
C ASN A 419 -10.51 -14.25 -3.13
N THR A 420 -9.39 -14.92 -2.85
CA THR A 420 -8.18 -14.85 -3.67
C THR A 420 -8.45 -15.41 -5.07
N PHE A 421 -9.14 -16.54 -5.18
CA PHE A 421 -9.51 -17.12 -6.46
C PHE A 421 -10.52 -16.26 -7.24
N CYS A 422 -11.54 -15.70 -6.58
CA CYS A 422 -12.47 -14.77 -7.23
C CYS A 422 -11.77 -13.48 -7.70
N GLN A 423 -10.74 -13.02 -6.99
CA GLN A 423 -9.91 -11.90 -7.45
C GLN A 423 -9.09 -12.29 -8.68
N TYR A 424 -8.53 -13.50 -8.71
CA TYR A 424 -7.83 -14.04 -9.88
C TYR A 424 -8.73 -14.04 -11.13
N LEU A 425 -9.96 -14.55 -11.04
CA LEU A 425 -10.90 -14.56 -12.16
C LEU A 425 -11.25 -13.15 -12.68
N ARG A 426 -11.42 -12.19 -11.76
CA ARG A 426 -11.68 -10.78 -12.12
C ARG A 426 -10.48 -10.12 -12.82
N ASN A 427 -9.26 -10.52 -12.46
CA ASN A 427 -8.03 -9.96 -13.03
C ASN A 427 -7.58 -10.67 -14.32
N HIS A 428 -8.17 -11.83 -14.64
CA HIS A 428 -7.90 -12.54 -15.88
C HIS A 428 -8.24 -11.66 -17.10
N ARG A 429 -7.50 -11.83 -18.21
CA ARG A 429 -7.72 -11.06 -19.45
C ARG A 429 -7.98 -12.02 -20.61
N PRO A 430 -9.23 -12.11 -21.14
CA PRO A 430 -10.42 -11.35 -20.74
C PRO A 430 -10.97 -11.77 -19.36
N PRO A 431 -11.73 -10.91 -18.65
CA PRO A 431 -12.31 -11.25 -17.36
C PRO A 431 -13.16 -12.52 -17.43
N LEU A 432 -12.97 -13.42 -16.46
CA LEU A 432 -13.71 -14.68 -16.40
C LEU A 432 -14.78 -14.60 -15.33
N SER A 433 -16.00 -15.01 -15.67
CA SER A 433 -17.04 -15.28 -14.68
C SER A 433 -16.89 -16.71 -14.14
N LEU A 434 -17.39 -16.94 -12.93
CA LEU A 434 -17.32 -18.26 -12.29
C LEU A 434 -17.92 -19.40 -13.15
N PRO A 435 -19.07 -19.21 -13.85
CA PRO A 435 -19.61 -20.24 -14.76
C PRO A 435 -18.73 -20.55 -15.98
N MET A 436 -17.90 -19.61 -16.41
CA MET A 436 -16.95 -19.78 -17.52
C MET A 436 -15.61 -20.35 -17.04
N CYS A 437 -15.45 -20.58 -15.73
CA CYS A 437 -14.25 -21.15 -15.17
C CYS A 437 -14.18 -22.66 -15.46
N SER A 438 -13.08 -23.11 -16.07
CA SER A 438 -12.80 -24.52 -16.33
C SER A 438 -11.60 -24.98 -15.50
N GLY A 439 -11.32 -26.28 -15.54
CA GLY A 439 -10.11 -26.82 -14.92
C GLY A 439 -8.82 -26.18 -15.44
N ALA A 440 -8.78 -25.65 -16.68
CA ALA A 440 -7.60 -24.99 -17.23
C ALA A 440 -7.26 -23.70 -16.48
N HIS A 441 -8.27 -22.87 -16.18
CA HIS A 441 -8.08 -21.64 -15.40
C HIS A 441 -7.65 -21.94 -13.96
N VAL A 442 -8.10 -23.07 -13.40
CA VAL A 442 -7.61 -23.54 -12.09
C VAL A 442 -6.14 -23.92 -12.16
N LEU A 443 -5.67 -24.60 -13.23
CA LEU A 443 -4.25 -24.94 -13.38
C LEU A 443 -3.36 -23.70 -13.51
N GLU A 444 -3.81 -22.71 -14.27
CA GLU A 444 -3.11 -21.42 -14.40
C GLU A 444 -3.00 -20.72 -13.04
N PHE A 445 -4.10 -20.68 -12.27
CA PHE A 445 -4.09 -20.17 -10.90
C PHE A 445 -3.09 -20.90 -10.00
N LEU A 446 -3.05 -22.24 -10.04
CA LEU A 446 -2.08 -23.02 -9.25
C LEU A 446 -0.63 -22.77 -9.70
N THR A 447 -0.40 -22.58 -11.00
CA THR A 447 0.93 -22.27 -11.56
C THR A 447 1.39 -20.86 -11.16
N TYR A 448 0.48 -19.90 -11.09
CA TYR A 448 0.76 -18.56 -10.56
C TYR A 448 1.21 -18.63 -9.09
N LEU A 449 0.53 -19.44 -8.26
CA LEU A 449 0.88 -19.58 -6.84
C LEU A 449 2.26 -20.18 -6.58
N ASP A 450 2.82 -20.93 -7.53
CA ASP A 450 4.17 -21.48 -7.45
C ASP A 450 5.24 -20.38 -7.31
N GLN A 451 5.00 -19.17 -7.83
CA GLN A 451 5.91 -18.02 -7.71
C GLN A 451 6.13 -17.58 -6.24
N PHE A 452 5.17 -17.86 -5.37
CA PHE A 452 5.21 -17.53 -3.94
C PHE A 452 5.54 -18.75 -3.08
N GLY A 453 6.02 -19.81 -3.71
CA GLY A 453 6.43 -21.04 -3.06
C GLY A 453 7.57 -20.85 -2.07
N LYS A 454 7.58 -21.69 -1.03
CA LYS A 454 8.70 -21.77 -0.05
C LYS A 454 9.42 -23.11 -0.08
N THR A 455 8.92 -24.08 -0.85
CA THR A 455 9.49 -25.42 -0.92
C THR A 455 10.52 -25.46 -2.04
N LYS A 456 11.77 -25.79 -1.72
CA LYS A 456 12.79 -26.04 -2.75
C LYS A 456 12.44 -27.32 -3.51
N VAL A 457 12.31 -27.22 -4.84
CA VAL A 457 12.05 -28.37 -5.71
C VAL A 457 13.17 -28.46 -6.74
N HIS A 458 14.01 -29.48 -6.60
CA HIS A 458 15.16 -29.70 -7.47
C HIS A 458 14.71 -30.10 -8.89
N THR A 459 15.33 -29.52 -9.92
CA THR A 459 15.15 -29.95 -11.32
C THR A 459 15.89 -31.26 -11.56
N GLN A 460 15.49 -32.05 -12.57
CA GLN A 460 16.15 -33.34 -12.87
C GLN A 460 17.65 -33.20 -13.15
N THR A 461 18.08 -32.03 -13.65
CA THR A 461 19.48 -31.70 -13.91
C THR A 461 20.25 -31.21 -12.68
N CYS A 462 19.59 -31.04 -11.54
CA CYS A 462 20.24 -30.59 -10.31
C CYS A 462 21.04 -31.74 -9.67
N PRO A 463 22.29 -31.51 -9.23
CA PRO A 463 23.08 -32.52 -8.51
C PRO A 463 22.42 -33.03 -7.23
N PHE A 464 21.44 -32.29 -6.69
CA PHE A 464 20.70 -32.64 -5.48
C PHE A 464 19.34 -33.26 -5.74
N PHE A 465 18.99 -33.55 -6.98
CA PHE A 465 17.73 -34.21 -7.31
C PHE A 465 17.67 -35.60 -6.65
N GLY A 466 16.63 -35.84 -5.84
CA GLY A 466 16.47 -37.11 -5.13
C GLY A 466 17.17 -37.20 -3.78
N LEU A 467 17.83 -36.13 -3.32
CA LEU A 467 18.46 -36.08 -1.99
C LEU A 467 17.53 -35.42 -0.96
N PRO A 468 17.14 -36.11 0.13
CA PRO A 468 16.32 -35.53 1.19
C PRO A 468 16.97 -34.37 1.94
N ASN A 469 18.30 -34.45 2.12
CA ASN A 469 19.10 -33.49 2.87
C ASN A 469 20.29 -33.05 2.01
N PRO A 470 20.11 -32.05 1.12
CA PRO A 470 21.19 -31.58 0.26
C PRO A 470 22.29 -30.89 1.09
N PRO A 471 23.58 -31.19 0.86
CA PRO A 471 24.69 -30.67 1.67
C PRO A 471 25.04 -29.20 1.37
N ALA A 472 24.48 -28.62 0.31
CA ALA A 472 24.76 -27.25 -0.11
C ALA A 472 23.53 -26.61 -0.83
N PRO A 473 23.43 -25.27 -0.90
CA PRO A 473 22.34 -24.59 -1.60
C PRO A 473 22.44 -24.75 -3.13
N CYS A 474 21.30 -24.62 -3.83
CA CYS A 474 21.23 -24.68 -5.29
C CYS A 474 20.30 -23.61 -5.90
N PRO A 475 20.47 -23.30 -7.20
CA PRO A 475 19.65 -22.29 -7.90
C PRO A 475 18.24 -22.78 -8.27
N CYS A 476 17.85 -23.99 -7.88
CA CYS A 476 16.51 -24.51 -8.21
C CYS A 476 15.39 -23.63 -7.63
N PRO A 477 14.25 -23.51 -8.32
CA PRO A 477 13.16 -22.63 -7.92
C PRO A 477 12.52 -23.08 -6.60
N LEU A 478 11.94 -22.11 -5.88
CA LEU A 478 11.00 -22.38 -4.81
C LEU A 478 9.59 -22.51 -5.41
N ARG A 479 8.82 -23.50 -4.95
CA ARG A 479 7.46 -23.82 -5.41
C ARG A 479 6.53 -24.11 -4.23
N GLN A 480 5.23 -24.18 -4.47
CA GLN A 480 4.29 -24.57 -3.42
C GLN A 480 4.48 -26.05 -3.07
N ALA A 481 4.36 -26.40 -1.78
CA ALA A 481 4.35 -27.81 -1.40
C ALA A 481 3.09 -28.49 -1.94
N TRP A 482 3.20 -29.72 -2.44
CA TRP A 482 2.04 -30.50 -2.89
C TRP A 482 0.89 -30.52 -1.86
N GLY A 483 1.20 -30.75 -0.57
CA GLY A 483 0.19 -30.79 0.48
C GLY A 483 -0.57 -29.46 0.68
N SER A 484 0.09 -28.33 0.41
CA SER A 484 -0.55 -27.01 0.45
C SER A 484 -1.51 -26.81 -0.72
N LEU A 485 -1.12 -27.24 -1.93
CA LEU A 485 -1.97 -27.18 -3.12
C LEU A 485 -3.18 -28.11 -3.00
N ASP A 486 -3.00 -29.34 -2.49
CA ASP A 486 -4.08 -30.31 -2.28
C ASP A 486 -5.11 -29.77 -1.27
N ALA A 487 -4.64 -29.22 -0.15
CA ALA A 487 -5.52 -28.62 0.86
C ALA A 487 -6.25 -27.37 0.34
N LEU A 488 -5.59 -26.54 -0.47
CA LEU A 488 -6.20 -25.39 -1.14
C LEU A 488 -7.34 -25.82 -2.06
N ILE A 489 -7.10 -26.80 -2.94
CA ILE A 489 -8.12 -27.32 -3.84
C ILE A 489 -9.29 -27.94 -3.07
N GLY A 490 -9.02 -28.64 -1.96
CA GLY A 490 -10.09 -29.13 -1.08
C GLY A 490 -10.99 -28.02 -0.54
N ARG A 491 -10.40 -26.91 -0.07
CA ARG A 491 -11.16 -25.75 0.43
C ARG A 491 -11.91 -25.03 -0.69
N LEU A 492 -11.31 -24.86 -1.86
CA LEU A 492 -11.97 -24.21 -3.00
C LEU A 492 -13.13 -25.03 -3.56
N ARG A 493 -13.07 -26.37 -3.52
CA ARG A 493 -14.22 -27.23 -3.85
C ARG A 493 -15.38 -26.98 -2.90
N ALA A 494 -15.13 -26.99 -1.59
CA ALA A 494 -16.16 -26.74 -0.58
C ALA A 494 -16.75 -25.32 -0.71
N ALA A 495 -15.89 -24.31 -0.92
CA ALA A 495 -16.33 -22.94 -1.12
C ALA A 495 -17.20 -22.77 -2.38
N TYR A 496 -16.88 -23.49 -3.47
CA TYR A 496 -17.66 -23.45 -4.70
C TYR A 496 -19.10 -23.93 -4.48
N GLU A 497 -19.29 -25.02 -3.75
CA GLU A 497 -20.60 -25.57 -3.42
C GLU A 497 -21.40 -24.63 -2.51
N GLU A 498 -20.75 -24.02 -1.51
CA GLU A 498 -21.39 -23.03 -0.62
C GLU A 498 -21.85 -21.77 -1.35
N HIS A 499 -21.21 -21.40 -2.44
CA HIS A 499 -21.59 -20.25 -3.27
C HIS A 499 -22.54 -20.64 -4.42
N GLY A 500 -23.27 -21.75 -4.27
CA GLY A 500 -24.33 -22.18 -5.20
C GLY A 500 -23.83 -22.95 -6.42
N GLY A 501 -22.55 -23.35 -6.44
CA GLY A 501 -21.97 -24.16 -7.49
C GLY A 501 -22.42 -25.62 -7.41
N ARG A 502 -22.75 -26.23 -8.56
CA ARG A 502 -23.13 -27.65 -8.62
C ARG A 502 -21.90 -28.56 -8.60
N PRO A 503 -21.89 -29.67 -7.84
CA PRO A 503 -20.75 -30.61 -7.78
C PRO A 503 -20.30 -31.13 -9.15
N GLU A 504 -21.23 -31.39 -10.06
CA GLU A 504 -20.97 -31.95 -11.39
C GLU A 504 -20.19 -30.99 -12.30
N GLY A 505 -20.33 -29.68 -12.06
CA GLY A 505 -19.65 -28.61 -12.79
C GLY A 505 -18.49 -27.97 -12.03
N ASN A 506 -18.02 -28.58 -10.94
CA ASN A 506 -17.02 -27.96 -10.08
C ASN A 506 -15.63 -27.92 -10.76
N PRO A 507 -15.09 -26.73 -11.11
CA PRO A 507 -13.84 -26.63 -11.86
C PRO A 507 -12.64 -27.14 -11.08
N PHE A 508 -12.68 -27.09 -9.75
CA PHE A 508 -11.64 -27.63 -8.87
C PHE A 508 -11.69 -29.16 -8.77
N GLY A 509 -12.83 -29.77 -9.10
CA GLY A 509 -13.04 -31.22 -9.23
C GLY A 509 -12.63 -31.81 -10.58
N ALA A 510 -12.30 -30.95 -11.56
CA ALA A 510 -12.00 -31.35 -12.92
C ALA A 510 -10.87 -32.39 -13.01
N ARG A 511 -10.98 -33.29 -14.00
CA ARG A 511 -10.00 -34.38 -14.22
C ARG A 511 -8.58 -33.85 -14.38
N THR A 512 -8.41 -32.74 -15.10
CA THR A 512 -7.11 -32.08 -15.33
C THR A 512 -6.46 -31.61 -14.04
N VAL A 513 -7.23 -31.02 -13.11
CA VAL A 513 -6.73 -30.60 -11.79
C VAL A 513 -6.25 -31.80 -10.96
N ARG A 514 -6.99 -32.92 -11.01
CA ARG A 514 -6.60 -34.16 -10.33
C ARG A 514 -5.33 -34.79 -10.91
N ILE A 515 -5.15 -34.74 -12.22
CA ILE A 515 -3.93 -35.21 -12.89
C ILE A 515 -2.75 -34.34 -12.50
N TYR A 516 -2.89 -33.01 -12.57
CA TYR A 516 -1.85 -32.07 -12.17
C TYR A 516 -1.38 -32.28 -10.73
N LEU A 517 -2.30 -32.37 -9.76
CA LEU A 517 -1.92 -32.61 -8.36
C LEU A 517 -1.18 -33.93 -8.17
N ARG A 518 -1.49 -34.97 -8.97
CA ARG A 518 -0.76 -36.25 -8.95
C ARG A 518 0.65 -36.09 -9.51
N GLU A 519 0.80 -35.41 -10.64
CA GLU A 519 2.10 -35.15 -11.27
C GLU A 519 2.99 -34.31 -10.36
N VAL A 520 2.45 -33.25 -9.75
CA VAL A 520 3.19 -32.42 -8.77
C VAL A 520 3.62 -33.24 -7.57
N ARG A 521 2.75 -34.11 -7.03
CA ARG A 521 3.11 -35.02 -5.93
C ARG A 521 4.28 -35.91 -6.32
N ASP A 522 4.15 -36.60 -7.45
CA ASP A 522 5.11 -37.61 -7.88
C ASP A 522 6.45 -36.97 -8.27
N PHE A 523 6.42 -35.79 -8.88
CA PHE A 523 7.61 -35.01 -9.19
C PHE A 523 8.30 -34.48 -7.93
N GLN A 524 7.56 -33.85 -7.00
CA GLN A 524 8.16 -33.34 -5.75
C GLN A 524 8.67 -34.47 -4.86
N ALA A 525 8.03 -35.63 -4.87
CA ALA A 525 8.49 -36.85 -4.19
C ALA A 525 9.88 -37.25 -4.69
N LYS A 526 10.01 -37.42 -6.02
CA LYS A 526 11.26 -37.78 -6.69
C LYS A 526 12.33 -36.70 -6.51
N ALA A 527 11.98 -35.44 -6.72
CA ALA A 527 12.92 -34.32 -6.63
C ALA A 527 13.55 -34.14 -5.25
N ARG A 528 12.83 -34.53 -4.19
CA ARG A 528 13.26 -34.39 -2.80
C ARG A 528 13.70 -35.71 -2.17
N GLY A 529 13.67 -36.83 -2.88
CA GLY A 529 13.98 -38.14 -2.31
C GLY A 529 13.01 -38.61 -1.21
N VAL A 530 11.79 -38.07 -1.17
CA VAL A 530 10.78 -38.40 -0.15
C VAL A 530 9.66 -39.21 -0.78
N SER A 531 9.38 -40.41 -0.27
CA SER A 531 8.23 -41.19 -0.71
C SER A 531 6.93 -40.68 -0.06
N TYR A 532 5.92 -40.36 -0.88
CA TYR A 532 4.54 -40.09 -0.43
C TYR A 532 3.71 -41.38 -0.40
N GLU A 533 4.19 -42.44 0.25
CA GLU A 533 3.35 -43.60 0.52
C GLU A 533 2.32 -43.26 1.60
N LYS A 534 1.02 -43.30 1.24
CA LYS A 534 -0.07 -43.29 2.22
C LYS A 534 0.09 -44.54 3.09
N LYS A 535 0.48 -44.38 4.36
CA LYS A 535 0.27 -45.41 5.40
C LYS A 535 -1.21 -45.78 5.44
N ARG A 536 -1.60 -46.85 4.74
CA ARG A 536 -2.94 -47.47 4.85
C ARG A 536 -3.05 -47.98 6.29
N LYS A 537 -3.92 -47.36 7.11
CA LYS A 537 -4.35 -47.93 8.39
C LYS A 537 -4.95 -49.31 8.09
N ARG A 538 -4.33 -50.38 8.60
CA ARG A 538 -4.96 -51.71 8.66
C ARG A 538 -6.28 -51.60 9.43
N PRO A 539 -7.36 -52.29 9.01
CA PRO A 539 -8.60 -52.32 9.79
C PRO A 539 -8.30 -52.96 11.16
N LYS A 540 -8.78 -52.35 12.24
CA LYS A 540 -8.74 -52.97 13.57
C LYS A 540 -9.63 -54.22 13.57
N PRO A 541 -9.19 -55.36 14.14
CA PRO A 541 -10.09 -56.49 14.36
C PRO A 541 -11.15 -56.11 15.40
N LYS A 542 -12.38 -56.62 15.20
CA LYS A 542 -13.49 -56.47 16.15
C LYS A 542 -13.10 -57.09 17.49
N ALA A 543 -13.34 -56.34 18.57
CA ALA A 543 -13.15 -56.81 19.93
C ALA A 543 -14.25 -57.81 20.30
N THR A 544 -13.86 -59.00 20.73
CA THR A 544 -14.68 -59.92 21.53
C THR A 544 -14.02 -60.10 22.90
N SER A 545 -14.80 -59.78 23.94
CA SER A 545 -14.76 -60.23 25.34
C SER A 545 -13.43 -60.21 26.14
N THR A 546 -13.45 -59.42 27.22
CA THR A 546 -12.69 -59.50 28.50
C THR A 546 -12.61 -60.93 29.09
N PRO A 547 -11.75 -61.27 30.09
CA PRO A 547 -11.27 -60.43 31.21
C PRO A 547 -9.80 -60.59 31.69
N GLN A 548 -9.44 -59.65 32.57
CA GLN A 548 -8.37 -59.62 33.59
C GLN A 548 -7.57 -60.90 33.87
N ALA A 549 -6.24 -60.83 33.72
CA ALA A 549 -5.21 -61.20 34.71
C ALA A 549 -3.80 -61.01 34.11
N ALA A 550 -2.81 -60.69 34.95
CA ALA A 550 -1.37 -60.67 34.67
C ALA A 550 -0.75 -59.40 34.02
N HIS A 551 -0.55 -58.35 34.83
CA HIS A 551 0.67 -57.53 34.70
C HIS A 551 1.12 -56.88 36.02
N HIS A 552 1.22 -57.70 37.08
CA HIS A 552 1.95 -57.35 38.31
C HIS A 552 3.41 -57.87 38.28
N HIS A 553 3.95 -58.30 37.14
CA HIS A 553 5.20 -59.07 37.11
C HIS A 553 6.33 -58.57 36.18
N LEU A 554 6.24 -57.36 35.61
CA LEU A 554 7.27 -56.89 34.65
C LEU A 554 7.81 -55.48 34.91
N ILE A 555 7.64 -54.97 36.13
CA ILE A 555 8.28 -53.72 36.61
C ILE A 555 9.54 -54.00 37.47
N GLN A 556 9.89 -55.27 37.76
CA GLN A 556 11.06 -55.62 38.58
C GLN A 556 12.34 -56.05 37.84
N ALA A 557 12.37 -56.09 36.50
CA ALA A 557 13.51 -56.68 35.78
C ALA A 557 14.46 -55.71 35.06
N ARG A 558 14.28 -54.38 35.14
CA ARG A 558 15.14 -53.41 34.42
C ARG A 558 15.89 -52.39 35.29
N ALA A 559 15.96 -52.65 36.60
CA ALA A 559 16.76 -51.89 37.56
C ALA A 559 18.12 -52.56 37.88
N ARG A 560 18.60 -53.51 37.06
CA ARG A 560 19.85 -54.26 37.30
C ARG A 560 20.94 -54.18 36.21
N GLU A 561 20.79 -53.37 35.16
CA GLU A 561 21.75 -53.37 34.03
C GLU A 561 22.46 -52.03 33.73
N LEU A 562 22.48 -51.05 34.65
CA LEU A 562 23.23 -49.79 34.45
C LEU A 562 24.14 -49.42 35.64
N LYS A 563 24.74 -50.43 36.29
CA LYS A 563 25.73 -50.25 37.37
C LYS A 563 27.12 -50.85 37.05
N TYR A 564 27.49 -51.02 35.78
CA TYR A 564 28.76 -51.69 35.42
C TYR A 564 29.67 -50.99 34.39
N GLU A 565 29.48 -49.69 34.10
CA GLU A 565 30.40 -48.96 33.20
C GLU A 565 30.84 -47.59 33.76
N GLN A 566 31.23 -47.57 35.04
CA GLN A 566 32.06 -46.51 35.61
C GLN A 566 33.05 -47.15 36.58
N GLY A 567 34.18 -47.60 36.06
CA GLY A 567 35.26 -48.18 36.84
C GLY A 567 36.35 -48.74 35.94
N GLU A 568 37.20 -47.87 35.40
CA GLU A 568 38.65 -48.09 35.23
C GLU A 568 39.27 -46.89 34.50
N ALA A 569 39.77 -45.94 35.30
CA ALA A 569 40.75 -44.95 34.88
C ALA A 569 41.86 -44.95 35.92
N CYS A 570 43.00 -45.57 35.61
CA CYS A 570 44.28 -45.33 36.26
C CYS A 570 45.44 -46.02 35.50
N ILE A 571 46.54 -45.26 35.33
CA ILE A 571 47.95 -45.74 35.22
C ILE A 571 48.34 -46.30 33.82
N GLU A 572 49.41 -45.95 33.10
CA GLU A 572 50.66 -45.16 33.22
C GLU A 572 51.24 -45.07 31.76
N ALA A 573 51.80 -43.95 31.29
CA ALA A 573 53.23 -43.62 31.23
C ALA A 573 53.80 -43.57 29.78
N ILE A 574 54.61 -42.51 29.57
CA ILE A 574 55.48 -42.13 28.44
C ILE A 574 54.81 -41.37 27.28
#